data_AF-A0A6F8YC77-F1
#
_entry.id   AF-A0A6F8YC77-F1
#
_cell.length_a   1.000
_cell.length_b   1.000
_cell.length_c   1.000
_cell.angle_alpha   90.00
_cell.angle_beta   90.00
_cell.angle_gamma   90.00
#
_symmetry.space_group_name_H-M   'P 1'
#
loop_
_entity.id
_entity.type
_entity.pdbx_description
1 polymer ?
#
loop_
_entity_poly.entity_id
_entity_poly.type
_entity_poly.pdbx_seq_one_letter_code
_entity_poly.pdbx_strand_id
1 'polypeptide(L)'
;MTRRPTAILAVLAAALLTATGLTATAYAEEVEHIDNGTFEGTTLPWWNTENTPIASVDGRLCAEVPGGTVNPWDASIGHSDIPLVDGDAYRLTFTASATAPVTVRANVQLNETPFTTALSHEVALTSTPQTFVYDFDGNLDSTNGVFTFQLGGTADPFTFCLDDVSLTSEATGGGTPEQVENGDFNDGTAGWYSYGTTSTAVVDGRLCSEVPGGLANPWDAGVGQNGVPLLAGSAYTFSFDASAAPGATVRATVQLGVDPFTSYLSRDVALTAQAQHLEFSFTSPVDTDQAQVAFQVGANSAAYTFCLDNVSLLGGEEEPPYVPETGPRVRVNQVGYLPSGPKGATVVTTATGTLPWQLKNSGGTVVASGQSTPRGTDQASGQNVHSVDFTAFRTVGTGYTLTADGETSHPFDISAGVFEQLRSDSLQFFYAQRSGIAIDGALIGEQYARPAGHLGVAPNKGDTDVPCQPGVCDYRLDVRGGWYDAGDHGKYVVNGGIATAQLLSSFERTKTAPTAGGGAGLADGTLRVPERGNGVPDVLDEARWELEFLIRMQVPAGKPLAGMAHHKMHDANWTGIPMAPRTTRSSASCTGRPPPPRSTSPPPPRRAPASSRRTTRRSRPGR
;
A
#
# COMPACT_ATOMS: atom_id res chain seq x y z
N MET A 1 -25.92 45.95 -56.12
CA MET A 1 -25.22 47.02 -55.38
C MET A 1 -24.53 46.36 -54.19
N THR A 2 -23.27 45.93 -54.32
CA THR A 2 -22.07 46.63 -53.79
C THR A 2 -22.21 46.94 -52.28
N ARG A 3 -21.46 46.36 -51.34
CA ARG A 3 -20.00 46.13 -51.28
C ARG A 3 -19.63 45.01 -50.28
N ARG A 4 -18.53 44.29 -50.56
CA ARG A 4 -17.69 43.52 -49.60
C ARG A 4 -16.73 44.49 -48.85
N PRO A 5 -15.68 44.04 -48.11
CA PRO A 5 -15.63 43.41 -46.78
C PRO A 5 -14.65 44.17 -45.83
N THR A 6 -14.58 43.85 -44.53
CA THR A 6 -13.28 43.91 -43.78
C THR A 6 -13.35 43.07 -42.50
N ALA A 7 -12.32 42.25 -42.32
CA ALA A 7 -12.06 41.39 -41.18
C ALA A 7 -11.45 42.17 -39.99
N ILE A 8 -11.50 41.59 -38.78
CA ILE A 8 -10.33 41.25 -37.93
C ILE A 8 -10.80 40.37 -36.76
N LEU A 9 -9.93 39.39 -36.43
CA LEU A 9 -9.98 38.34 -35.41
C LEU A 9 -10.20 38.84 -33.97
N ALA A 10 -10.86 38.01 -33.15
CA ALA A 10 -10.34 37.61 -31.84
C ALA A 10 -10.90 36.23 -31.44
N VAL A 11 -9.98 35.30 -31.22
CA VAL A 11 -10.13 33.90 -30.82
C VAL A 11 -10.35 33.83 -29.30
N LEU A 12 -11.25 32.96 -28.82
CA LEU A 12 -10.95 32.06 -27.70
C LEU A 12 -12.06 31.01 -27.52
N ALA A 13 -11.62 29.76 -27.59
CA ALA A 13 -12.40 28.54 -27.57
C ALA A 13 -12.88 28.20 -26.15
N ALA A 14 -14.13 27.77 -26.04
CA ALA A 14 -14.64 27.05 -24.88
C ALA A 14 -14.28 25.57 -25.04
N ALA A 15 -13.25 25.12 -24.33
CA ALA A 15 -12.90 23.70 -24.21
C ALA A 15 -13.60 23.11 -22.97
N LEU A 16 -14.29 21.99 -23.17
CA LEU A 16 -14.84 21.13 -22.13
C LEU A 16 -13.71 20.59 -21.25
N LEU A 17 -13.78 20.83 -19.93
CA LEU A 17 -13.05 20.02 -18.96
C LEU A 17 -13.92 18.84 -18.53
N THR A 18 -13.73 17.69 -19.17
CA THR A 18 -14.00 16.39 -18.56
C THR A 18 -12.87 16.10 -17.58
N ALA A 19 -13.15 16.18 -16.28
CA ALA A 19 -12.24 15.72 -15.26
C ALA A 19 -12.23 14.19 -15.25
N THR A 20 -11.25 13.60 -15.94
CA THR A 20 -10.82 12.23 -15.67
C THR A 20 -10.16 12.22 -14.30
N GLY A 21 -10.78 11.52 -13.35
CA GLY A 21 -10.12 11.18 -12.10
C GLY A 21 -9.02 10.16 -12.40
N LEU A 22 -7.80 10.63 -12.59
CA LEU A 22 -6.61 9.79 -12.53
C LEU A 22 -6.42 9.41 -11.06
N THR A 23 -6.78 8.19 -10.72
CA THR A 23 -6.17 7.48 -9.60
C THR A 23 -4.69 7.36 -9.94
N ALA A 24 -3.83 8.12 -9.26
CA ALA A 24 -2.41 7.81 -9.26
C ALA A 24 -2.25 6.52 -8.44
N THR A 25 -2.33 5.38 -9.12
CA THR A 25 -1.60 4.19 -8.70
C THR A 25 -0.12 4.59 -8.69
N ALA A 26 0.57 4.42 -7.57
CA ALA A 26 2.02 4.37 -7.60
C ALA A 26 2.36 3.20 -8.55
N TYR A 27 2.86 3.52 -9.74
CA TYR A 27 3.35 2.51 -10.66
C TYR A 27 4.65 1.97 -10.06
N ALA A 28 4.84 0.66 -10.11
CA ALA A 28 6.16 0.07 -9.96
C ALA A 28 7.11 0.80 -10.93
N GLU A 29 8.36 1.02 -10.53
CA GLU A 29 9.33 1.68 -11.38
C GLU A 29 9.59 0.81 -12.62
N GLU A 30 9.23 1.30 -13.82
CA GLU A 30 9.53 0.61 -15.09
C GLU A 30 11.04 0.73 -15.36
N VAL A 31 11.73 -0.40 -15.50
CA VAL A 31 13.17 -0.46 -15.83
C VAL A 31 13.33 -0.53 -17.33
N GLU A 32 14.08 0.41 -17.93
CA GLU A 32 14.47 0.37 -19.35
C GLU A 32 15.74 -0.46 -19.54
N HIS A 33 15.70 -1.41 -20.48
CA HIS A 33 16.78 -2.37 -20.74
C HIS A 33 17.55 -2.09 -22.04
N ILE A 34 17.09 -1.16 -22.88
CA ILE A 34 17.75 -0.82 -24.15
C ILE A 34 18.55 0.48 -24.02
N ASP A 35 19.86 0.38 -24.20
CA ASP A 35 20.70 1.56 -24.40
C ASP A 35 20.64 2.02 -25.86
N ASN A 36 20.60 3.35 -26.04
CA ASN A 36 20.65 4.01 -27.35
C ASN A 36 19.56 3.52 -28.33
N GLY A 37 18.32 3.35 -27.86
CA GLY A 37 17.18 2.98 -28.71
C GLY A 37 16.74 4.03 -29.74
N THR A 38 17.22 5.27 -29.61
CA THR A 38 16.93 6.39 -30.53
C THR A 38 18.03 6.61 -31.59
N PHE A 39 19.16 5.91 -31.50
CA PHE A 39 20.27 5.95 -32.48
C PHE A 39 20.78 7.34 -32.87
N GLU A 40 20.71 8.31 -31.96
CA GLU A 40 21.14 9.68 -32.22
C GLU A 40 22.67 9.77 -32.27
N GLY A 41 23.22 9.70 -33.49
CA GLY A 41 24.63 9.95 -33.79
C GLY A 41 25.57 8.75 -33.61
N THR A 42 25.09 7.62 -33.09
CA THR A 42 25.86 6.36 -32.96
C THR A 42 24.93 5.15 -32.98
N THR A 43 25.45 3.99 -33.39
CA THR A 43 24.75 2.70 -33.24
C THR A 43 25.21 1.92 -32.00
N LEU A 44 26.29 2.30 -31.34
CA LEU A 44 26.76 1.60 -30.14
C LEU A 44 25.74 1.73 -28.98
N PRO A 45 25.49 0.68 -28.18
CA PRO A 45 26.22 -0.60 -28.12
C PRO A 45 25.66 -1.72 -29.02
N TRP A 46 24.80 -1.42 -30.00
CA TRP A 46 24.21 -2.44 -30.87
C TRP A 46 25.26 -3.12 -31.73
N TRP A 47 25.12 -4.45 -31.84
CA TRP A 47 25.99 -5.29 -32.65
C TRP A 47 25.26 -5.78 -33.91
N ASN A 48 26.04 -6.24 -34.89
CA ASN A 48 25.56 -6.82 -36.13
C ASN A 48 26.42 -8.01 -36.56
N THR A 49 25.85 -8.92 -37.35
CA THR A 49 26.65 -9.91 -38.08
C THR A 49 27.50 -9.22 -39.15
N GLU A 50 28.69 -9.77 -39.44
CA GLU A 50 29.67 -9.13 -40.35
C GLU A 50 29.10 -8.77 -41.73
N ASN A 51 28.17 -9.58 -42.24
CA ASN A 51 27.49 -9.40 -43.52
C ASN A 51 26.32 -8.41 -43.49
N THR A 52 26.03 -7.77 -42.34
CA THR A 52 24.89 -6.86 -42.16
C THR A 52 25.36 -5.55 -41.51
N PRO A 53 26.18 -4.74 -42.22
CA PRO A 53 26.72 -3.52 -41.65
C PRO A 53 25.61 -2.54 -41.27
N ILE A 54 25.75 -1.94 -40.08
CA ILE A 54 24.81 -0.95 -39.53
C ILE A 54 25.41 0.44 -39.49
N ALA A 55 24.57 1.45 -39.69
CA ALA A 55 24.93 2.85 -39.53
C ALA A 55 23.75 3.66 -38.99
N SER A 56 24.05 4.73 -38.25
CA SER A 56 23.05 5.75 -37.89
C SER A 56 22.83 6.66 -39.10
N VAL A 57 21.64 6.61 -39.70
CA VAL A 57 21.21 7.42 -40.85
C VAL A 57 19.96 8.21 -40.46
N ASP A 58 20.09 9.54 -40.44
CA ASP A 58 18.99 10.46 -40.07
C ASP A 58 18.34 10.14 -38.72
N GLY A 59 19.15 9.81 -37.71
CA GLY A 59 18.68 9.49 -36.34
C GLY A 59 18.11 8.07 -36.20
N ARG A 60 18.41 7.15 -37.12
CA ARG A 60 17.88 5.77 -37.12
C ARG A 60 18.97 4.77 -37.41
N LEU A 61 18.91 3.58 -36.82
CA LEU A 61 19.81 2.49 -37.22
C LEU A 61 19.32 1.89 -38.53
N CYS A 62 20.12 1.99 -39.58
CA CYS A 62 19.86 1.32 -40.85
C CYS A 62 20.93 0.23 -41.12
N ALA A 63 20.45 -0.96 -41.47
CA ALA A 63 21.23 -2.17 -41.71
C ALA A 63 21.08 -2.59 -43.18
N GLU A 64 22.20 -2.85 -43.86
CA GLU A 64 22.21 -3.38 -45.22
C GLU A 64 22.16 -4.91 -45.18
N VAL A 65 21.02 -5.50 -45.54
CA VAL A 65 20.77 -6.94 -45.43
C VAL A 65 20.99 -7.62 -46.78
N PRO A 66 21.88 -8.63 -46.87
CA PRO A 66 22.14 -9.33 -48.12
C PRO A 66 21.01 -10.31 -48.47
N GLY A 67 20.68 -10.40 -49.76
CA GLY A 67 19.82 -11.46 -50.29
C GLY A 67 20.57 -12.78 -50.43
N GLY A 68 19.83 -13.88 -50.55
CA GLY A 68 20.36 -15.23 -50.76
C GLY A 68 20.91 -15.91 -49.51
N THR A 69 20.64 -15.38 -48.32
CA THR A 69 20.93 -16.05 -47.04
C THR A 69 19.98 -17.24 -46.83
N VAL A 70 20.44 -18.29 -46.15
CA VAL A 70 19.68 -19.54 -46.02
C VAL A 70 18.75 -19.49 -44.82
N ASN A 71 19.23 -18.98 -43.69
CA ASN A 71 18.49 -18.91 -42.43
C ASN A 71 18.21 -17.47 -42.00
N PRO A 72 17.13 -17.22 -41.24
CA PRO A 72 16.84 -15.91 -40.67
C PRO A 72 17.98 -15.31 -39.83
N TRP A 73 18.71 -16.13 -39.07
CA TRP A 73 19.81 -15.68 -38.21
C TRP A 73 21.13 -15.45 -38.95
N ASP A 74 21.24 -15.82 -40.24
CA ASP A 74 22.46 -15.60 -41.03
C ASP A 74 22.78 -14.11 -41.23
N ALA A 75 21.80 -13.23 -41.00
CA ALA A 75 21.93 -11.77 -40.95
C ALA A 75 21.16 -11.26 -39.74
N SER A 76 21.86 -10.72 -38.74
CA SER A 76 21.23 -10.28 -37.47
C SER A 76 21.81 -8.98 -36.95
N ILE A 77 20.97 -8.22 -36.26
CA ILE A 77 21.38 -7.11 -35.40
C ILE A 77 20.80 -7.32 -34.00
N GLY A 78 21.42 -6.77 -32.96
CA GLY A 78 20.89 -6.91 -31.62
C GLY A 78 21.56 -6.07 -30.53
N HIS A 79 20.96 -6.18 -29.35
CA HIS A 79 21.41 -5.56 -28.10
C HIS A 79 21.55 -6.65 -27.04
N SER A 80 22.71 -6.74 -26.40
CA SER A 80 23.06 -7.78 -25.43
C SER A 80 22.81 -7.35 -23.99
N ASP A 81 23.14 -8.24 -23.06
CA ASP A 81 23.18 -8.00 -21.61
C ASP A 81 21.83 -7.55 -21.04
N ILE A 82 20.74 -8.10 -21.60
CA ILE A 82 19.37 -7.85 -21.13
C ILE A 82 19.04 -8.84 -20.01
N PRO A 83 18.75 -8.37 -18.78
CA PRO A 83 18.24 -9.23 -17.72
C PRO A 83 16.84 -9.74 -18.07
N LEU A 84 16.69 -11.06 -18.09
CA LEU A 84 15.42 -11.75 -18.18
C LEU A 84 15.12 -12.36 -16.81
N VAL A 85 13.94 -12.09 -16.28
CA VAL A 85 13.45 -12.60 -15.00
C VAL A 85 12.14 -13.34 -15.25
N ASP A 86 12.02 -14.57 -14.72
CA ASP A 86 10.80 -15.36 -14.82
C ASP A 86 9.67 -14.66 -14.06
N GLY A 87 8.53 -14.46 -14.71
CA GLY A 87 7.37 -13.78 -14.15
C GLY A 87 7.34 -12.25 -14.28
N ASP A 88 8.44 -11.59 -14.66
CA ASP A 88 8.47 -10.14 -14.93
C ASP A 88 7.61 -9.82 -16.16
N ALA A 89 6.81 -8.75 -16.10
CA ALA A 89 6.08 -8.28 -17.27
C ALA A 89 6.98 -7.35 -18.09
N TYR A 90 7.26 -7.72 -19.34
CA TYR A 90 8.05 -6.94 -20.28
C TYR A 90 7.18 -6.30 -21.37
N ARG A 91 7.56 -5.10 -21.79
CA ARG A 91 7.01 -4.42 -22.96
C ARG A 91 8.11 -4.05 -23.93
N LEU A 92 8.11 -4.66 -25.10
CA LEU A 92 8.97 -4.31 -26.23
C LEU A 92 8.24 -3.34 -27.17
N THR A 93 8.83 -2.18 -27.43
CA THR A 93 8.37 -1.20 -28.43
C THR A 93 9.50 -0.87 -29.41
N PHE A 94 9.18 -0.76 -30.70
CA PHE A 94 10.11 -0.24 -31.71
C PHE A 94 9.39 0.24 -32.97
N THR A 95 10.02 1.16 -33.71
CA THR A 95 9.59 1.61 -35.03
C THR A 95 10.51 1.05 -36.11
N ALA A 96 9.98 0.32 -37.09
CA ALA A 96 10.78 -0.31 -38.14
C ALA A 96 10.21 -0.12 -39.56
N SER A 97 11.10 -0.17 -40.56
CA SER A 97 10.77 -0.18 -41.99
C SER A 97 11.80 -0.97 -42.81
N ALA A 98 11.43 -1.33 -44.03
CA ALA A 98 12.33 -1.96 -45.00
C ALA A 98 12.13 -1.41 -46.41
N THR A 99 13.19 -1.31 -47.21
CA THR A 99 13.10 -0.75 -48.58
C THR A 99 12.22 -1.57 -49.54
N ALA A 100 11.92 -2.82 -49.20
CA ALA A 100 10.97 -3.68 -49.88
C ALA A 100 10.09 -4.45 -48.86
N PRO A 101 8.88 -4.90 -49.24
CA PRO A 101 8.06 -5.74 -48.37
C PRO A 101 8.79 -7.03 -47.97
N VAL A 102 8.97 -7.24 -46.67
CA VAL A 102 9.72 -8.36 -46.10
C VAL A 102 9.12 -8.76 -44.75
N THR A 103 9.28 -10.01 -44.34
CA THR A 103 8.98 -10.44 -42.97
C THR A 103 10.28 -10.78 -42.27
N VAL A 104 10.52 -10.15 -41.13
CA VAL A 104 11.70 -10.38 -40.27
C VAL A 104 11.25 -10.94 -38.93
N ARG A 105 12.17 -11.42 -38.10
CA ARG A 105 11.83 -11.93 -36.76
C ARG A 105 12.47 -11.10 -35.65
N ALA A 106 11.66 -10.57 -34.75
CA ALA A 106 12.10 -9.91 -33.52
C ALA A 106 12.08 -10.93 -32.37
N ASN A 107 13.20 -11.12 -31.67
CA ASN A 107 13.32 -12.08 -30.58
C ASN A 107 13.91 -11.45 -29.33
N VAL A 108 13.40 -11.85 -28.17
CA VAL A 108 14.08 -11.71 -26.87
C VAL A 108 14.38 -13.12 -26.38
N GLN A 109 15.65 -13.43 -26.13
CA GLN A 109 16.11 -14.81 -25.88
C GLN A 109 17.40 -14.84 -25.05
N LEU A 110 17.82 -16.03 -24.59
CA LEU A 110 19.15 -16.21 -24.01
C LEU A 110 20.25 -15.99 -25.05
N ASN A 111 21.35 -15.36 -24.64
CA ASN A 111 22.53 -15.10 -25.46
C ASN A 111 23.56 -16.26 -25.39
N GLU A 112 23.07 -17.48 -25.29
CA GLU A 112 23.88 -18.69 -25.19
C GLU A 112 23.07 -19.90 -25.61
N THR A 113 23.73 -21.00 -26.01
CA THR A 113 23.04 -22.25 -26.39
C THR A 113 22.29 -22.83 -25.18
N PRO A 114 20.99 -23.17 -25.28
CA PRO A 114 20.23 -23.45 -26.52
C PRO A 114 19.46 -22.28 -27.14
N PHE A 115 19.73 -21.03 -26.73
CA PHE A 115 19.08 -19.80 -27.20
C PHE A 115 17.57 -19.81 -26.96
N THR A 116 17.17 -20.23 -25.74
CA THR A 116 15.77 -20.28 -25.34
C THR A 116 15.11 -18.91 -25.48
N THR A 117 13.97 -18.84 -26.16
CA THR A 117 13.27 -17.61 -26.48
C THR A 117 12.20 -17.27 -25.44
N ALA A 118 12.24 -16.04 -24.90
CA ALA A 118 11.15 -15.46 -24.14
C ALA A 118 10.07 -14.88 -25.06
N LEU A 119 10.50 -14.20 -26.12
CA LEU A 119 9.64 -13.59 -27.14
C LEU A 119 10.15 -13.95 -28.53
N SER A 120 9.25 -14.24 -29.46
CA SER A 120 9.55 -14.37 -30.89
C SER A 120 8.34 -13.98 -31.74
N HIS A 121 8.45 -12.88 -32.49
CA HIS A 121 7.40 -12.41 -33.40
C HIS A 121 7.91 -12.25 -34.83
N GLU A 122 7.08 -12.65 -35.80
CA GLU A 122 7.26 -12.29 -37.20
C GLU A 122 6.67 -10.91 -37.47
N VAL A 123 7.48 -10.04 -38.07
CA VAL A 123 7.20 -8.62 -38.28
C VAL A 123 7.20 -8.36 -39.79
N ALA A 124 6.02 -8.09 -40.35
CA ALA A 124 5.88 -7.72 -41.75
C ALA A 124 6.18 -6.22 -41.92
N LEU A 125 7.20 -5.91 -42.70
CA LEU A 125 7.68 -4.55 -42.93
C LEU A 125 7.38 -4.09 -44.34
N THR A 126 7.28 -2.77 -44.49
CA THR A 126 7.18 -2.08 -45.78
C THR A 126 8.11 -0.87 -45.79
N SER A 127 8.13 -0.11 -46.89
CA SER A 127 8.90 1.13 -47.00
C SER A 127 8.37 2.27 -46.12
N THR A 128 7.19 2.11 -45.51
CA THR A 128 6.65 3.07 -44.53
C THR A 128 6.99 2.60 -43.12
N PRO A 129 7.62 3.44 -42.28
CA PRO A 129 7.85 3.14 -40.86
C PRO A 129 6.57 2.82 -40.11
N GLN A 130 6.62 1.76 -39.30
CA GLN A 130 5.53 1.29 -38.47
C GLN A 130 6.04 1.00 -37.07
N THR A 131 5.24 1.37 -36.06
CA THR A 131 5.53 1.08 -34.66
C THR A 131 4.89 -0.22 -34.24
N PHE A 132 5.66 -1.07 -33.58
CA PHE A 132 5.26 -2.36 -33.05
C PHE A 132 5.40 -2.33 -31.53
N VAL A 133 4.43 -2.95 -30.86
CA VAL A 133 4.39 -3.08 -29.41
C VAL A 133 4.03 -4.52 -29.08
N TYR A 134 4.84 -5.17 -28.26
CA TYR A 134 4.65 -6.54 -27.80
C TYR A 134 4.83 -6.60 -26.29
N ASP A 135 3.79 -7.04 -25.59
CA ASP A 135 3.85 -7.35 -24.18
C ASP A 135 4.10 -8.85 -24.00
N PHE A 136 4.97 -9.24 -23.08
CA PHE A 136 5.21 -10.64 -22.73
C PHE A 136 5.65 -10.80 -21.29
N ASP A 137 5.35 -11.96 -20.70
CA ASP A 137 5.87 -12.33 -19.39
C ASP A 137 7.22 -13.04 -19.59
N GLY A 138 8.23 -12.63 -18.83
CA GLY A 138 9.50 -13.33 -18.76
C GLY A 138 9.27 -14.76 -18.30
N ASN A 139 10.01 -15.69 -18.89
CA ASN A 139 9.92 -17.13 -18.61
C ASN A 139 11.29 -17.77 -18.37
N LEU A 140 12.27 -16.93 -18.03
CA LEU A 140 13.70 -17.24 -17.96
C LEU A 140 14.35 -16.39 -16.88
N ASP A 141 15.22 -16.97 -16.06
CA ASP A 141 16.08 -16.25 -15.12
C ASP A 141 17.53 -16.23 -15.62
N SER A 142 17.94 -15.10 -16.20
CA SER A 142 19.30 -14.91 -16.69
C SER A 142 19.64 -13.44 -16.88
N THR A 143 20.83 -13.04 -16.44
CA THR A 143 21.39 -11.71 -16.77
C THR A 143 21.99 -11.65 -18.18
N ASN A 144 22.03 -12.77 -18.92
CA ASN A 144 22.66 -12.89 -20.23
C ASN A 144 21.61 -13.07 -21.34
N GLY A 145 20.59 -12.22 -21.36
CA GLY A 145 19.61 -12.15 -22.45
C GLY A 145 20.08 -11.26 -23.60
N VAL A 146 19.39 -11.37 -24.74
CA VAL A 146 19.65 -10.58 -25.94
C VAL A 146 18.34 -10.27 -26.68
N PHE A 147 18.21 -9.03 -27.14
CA PHE A 147 17.18 -8.62 -28.09
C PHE A 147 17.77 -8.62 -29.50
N THR A 148 17.14 -9.33 -30.44
CA THR A 148 17.65 -9.47 -31.82
C THR A 148 16.58 -9.29 -32.88
N PHE A 149 16.97 -8.71 -34.01
CA PHE A 149 16.27 -8.88 -35.26
C PHE A 149 17.04 -9.87 -36.13
N GLN A 150 16.39 -10.98 -36.48
CA GLN A 150 16.85 -11.95 -37.47
C GLN A 150 16.27 -11.56 -38.83
N LEU A 151 17.15 -11.08 -39.72
CA LEU A 151 16.81 -10.38 -40.97
C LEU A 151 17.07 -11.23 -42.23
N GLY A 152 17.74 -12.37 -42.11
CA GLY A 152 18.11 -13.25 -43.22
C GLY A 152 16.96 -14.10 -43.77
N GLY A 153 17.28 -15.01 -44.69
CA GLY A 153 16.31 -15.92 -45.33
C GLY A 153 15.54 -15.31 -46.49
N THR A 154 15.93 -14.13 -46.97
CA THR A 154 15.30 -13.46 -48.13
C THR A 154 16.09 -13.71 -49.41
N ALA A 155 15.40 -13.79 -50.55
CA ALA A 155 16.05 -13.97 -51.84
C ALA A 155 16.77 -12.69 -52.31
N ASP A 156 16.12 -11.54 -52.09
CA ASP A 156 16.59 -10.23 -52.54
C ASP A 156 17.18 -9.42 -51.36
N PRO A 157 18.21 -8.59 -51.61
CA PRO A 157 18.76 -7.69 -50.60
C PRO A 157 17.79 -6.55 -50.29
N PHE A 158 17.86 -6.02 -49.07
CA PHE A 158 17.05 -4.89 -48.63
C PHE A 158 17.78 -4.10 -47.53
N THR A 159 17.33 -2.86 -47.30
CA THR A 159 17.79 -2.06 -46.15
C THR A 159 16.70 -2.12 -45.10
N PHE A 160 17.06 -2.51 -43.88
CA PHE A 160 16.20 -2.48 -42.69
C PHE A 160 16.53 -1.23 -41.87
N CYS A 161 15.56 -0.43 -41.47
CA CYS A 161 15.78 0.72 -40.59
C CYS A 161 14.91 0.61 -39.33
N LEU A 162 15.52 0.92 -38.18
CA LEU A 162 14.99 0.77 -36.83
C LEU A 162 15.19 2.07 -36.04
N ASP A 163 14.19 2.42 -35.24
CA ASP A 163 14.17 3.61 -34.38
C ASP A 163 13.23 3.40 -33.18
N ASP A 164 13.28 4.29 -32.20
CA ASP A 164 12.43 4.32 -31.01
C ASP A 164 12.34 2.95 -30.29
N VAL A 165 13.48 2.27 -30.13
CA VAL A 165 13.52 0.96 -29.46
C VAL A 165 13.49 1.14 -27.95
N SER A 166 12.59 0.43 -27.28
CA SER A 166 12.47 0.37 -25.84
C SER A 166 12.07 -1.04 -25.43
N LEU A 167 12.72 -1.58 -24.41
CA LEU A 167 12.29 -2.80 -23.72
C LEU A 167 12.21 -2.47 -22.25
N THR A 168 11.01 -2.31 -21.73
CA THR A 168 10.80 -2.07 -20.30
C THR A 168 10.37 -3.34 -19.59
N SER A 169 10.69 -3.47 -18.30
CA SER A 169 10.03 -4.43 -17.42
C SER A 169 9.44 -3.77 -16.18
N GLU A 170 8.33 -4.34 -15.71
CA GLU A 170 7.82 -4.14 -14.36
C GLU A 170 8.41 -5.26 -13.50
N ALA A 171 9.35 -4.92 -12.62
CA ALA A 171 10.02 -5.90 -11.76
C ALA A 171 9.01 -6.62 -10.85
N THR A 172 8.82 -7.92 -11.06
CA THR A 172 8.12 -8.85 -10.16
C THR A 172 9.14 -9.76 -9.48
N GLY A 173 10.03 -9.17 -8.67
CA GLY A 173 10.57 -9.83 -7.48
C GLY A 173 11.47 -11.06 -7.62
N GLY A 174 11.81 -11.56 -8.82
CA GLY A 174 12.64 -12.78 -9.00
C GLY A 174 14.14 -12.66 -8.71
N GLY A 175 14.60 -11.57 -8.09
CA GLY A 175 15.99 -11.44 -7.62
C GLY A 175 16.24 -12.29 -6.38
N THR A 176 17.52 -12.59 -6.07
CA THR A 176 17.88 -13.07 -4.73
C THR A 176 17.27 -12.08 -3.71
N PRO A 177 16.41 -12.52 -2.77
CA PRO A 177 15.58 -11.58 -2.02
C PRO A 177 16.40 -10.55 -1.26
N GLU A 178 16.04 -9.28 -1.41
CA GLU A 178 16.59 -8.19 -0.61
C GLU A 178 15.95 -8.21 0.78
N GLN A 179 16.80 -8.22 1.81
CA GLN A 179 16.36 -8.27 3.21
C GLN A 179 16.49 -6.93 3.93
N VAL A 180 17.08 -5.93 3.28
CA VAL A 180 17.22 -4.56 3.80
C VAL A 180 16.27 -3.61 3.08
N GLU A 181 15.45 -2.91 3.86
CA GLU A 181 14.58 -1.86 3.34
C GLU A 181 15.28 -0.49 3.35
N ASN A 182 15.02 0.37 2.35
CA ASN A 182 15.53 1.74 2.27
C ASN A 182 17.07 1.82 2.47
N GLY A 183 17.80 0.89 1.86
CA GLY A 183 19.27 0.85 1.93
C GLY A 183 19.98 1.91 1.10
N ASP A 184 19.27 2.50 0.13
CA ASP A 184 19.68 3.63 -0.72
C ASP A 184 19.39 5.00 -0.08
N PHE A 185 18.68 5.01 1.06
CA PHE A 185 18.28 6.21 1.80
C PHE A 185 17.45 7.23 1.02
N ASN A 186 16.77 6.80 -0.05
CA ASN A 186 15.87 7.66 -0.84
C ASN A 186 14.61 8.07 -0.05
N ASP A 187 14.19 7.26 0.93
CA ASP A 187 13.12 7.59 1.90
C ASP A 187 13.70 8.15 3.23
N GLY A 188 14.80 8.88 3.15
CA GLY A 188 15.45 9.45 4.32
C GLY A 188 16.00 8.38 5.26
N THR A 189 15.65 8.46 6.55
CA THR A 189 16.10 7.50 7.58
C THR A 189 15.00 6.51 8.00
N ALA A 190 13.92 6.40 7.21
CA ALA A 190 12.82 5.48 7.49
C ALA A 190 13.35 4.03 7.62
N GLY A 191 12.91 3.31 8.64
CA GLY A 191 13.34 1.93 8.92
C GLY A 191 14.71 1.79 9.61
N TRP A 192 15.53 2.85 9.68
CA TRP A 192 16.86 2.82 10.28
C TRP A 192 16.88 3.39 11.70
N TYR A 193 17.48 2.65 12.63
CA TYR A 193 17.72 3.12 13.99
C TYR A 193 19.12 3.74 14.11
N SER A 194 19.29 4.64 15.08
CA SER A 194 20.61 5.09 15.54
C SER A 194 20.62 5.27 17.06
N TYR A 195 21.78 5.07 17.68
CA TYR A 195 22.01 5.32 19.10
C TYR A 195 23.47 5.68 19.35
N GLY A 196 23.75 6.40 20.44
CA GLY A 196 25.13 6.80 20.81
C GLY A 196 25.78 7.82 19.86
N THR A 197 25.11 8.23 18.78
CA THR A 197 25.52 9.30 17.86
C THR A 197 24.98 10.66 18.31
N THR A 198 25.61 11.75 17.84
CA THR A 198 25.19 13.12 18.17
C THR A 198 24.14 13.66 17.21
N SER A 199 24.22 13.23 15.94
CA SER A 199 23.21 13.50 14.90
C SER A 199 23.28 12.42 13.84
N THR A 200 22.15 12.11 13.22
CA THR A 200 22.02 11.19 12.08
C THR A 200 20.99 11.78 11.11
N ALA A 201 21.36 11.95 9.84
CA ALA A 201 20.50 12.50 8.80
C ALA A 201 21.00 12.06 7.42
N VAL A 202 20.14 12.17 6.40
CA VAL A 202 20.56 12.00 5.00
C VAL A 202 21.21 13.30 4.50
N VAL A 203 22.44 13.19 4.01
CA VAL A 203 23.26 14.27 3.45
C VAL A 203 23.78 13.81 2.10
N ASP A 204 23.49 14.58 1.04
CA ASP A 204 23.89 14.28 -0.33
C ASP A 204 23.50 12.85 -0.78
N GLY A 205 22.29 12.41 -0.41
CA GLY A 205 21.75 11.09 -0.75
C GLY A 205 22.17 9.96 0.20
N ARG A 206 23.05 10.22 1.19
CA ARG A 206 23.64 9.19 2.05
C ARG A 206 23.25 9.36 3.51
N LEU A 207 23.07 8.30 4.27
CA LEU A 207 22.93 8.41 5.73
C LEU A 207 24.28 8.79 6.34
N CYS A 208 24.38 9.98 6.94
CA CYS A 208 25.55 10.45 7.65
C CYS A 208 25.27 10.64 9.14
N SER A 209 26.17 10.14 9.99
CA SER A 209 26.09 10.18 11.45
C SER A 209 27.35 10.76 12.08
N GLU A 210 27.16 11.70 13.00
CA GLU A 210 28.25 12.28 13.81
C GLU A 210 28.51 11.40 15.04
N VAL A 211 29.69 10.81 15.10
CA VAL A 211 30.08 9.83 16.13
C VAL A 211 31.03 10.48 17.15
N PRO A 212 30.70 10.47 18.46
CA PRO A 212 31.61 10.94 19.50
C PRO A 212 32.89 10.10 19.58
N GLY A 213 34.04 10.77 19.78
CA GLY A 213 35.29 10.10 20.13
C GLY A 213 35.33 9.67 21.60
N GLY A 214 36.14 8.67 21.90
CA GLY A 214 36.42 8.22 23.27
C GLY A 214 35.37 7.27 23.86
N LEU A 215 34.46 6.73 23.03
CA LEU A 215 33.58 5.62 23.42
C LEU A 215 34.40 4.37 23.74
N ALA A 216 33.99 3.59 24.74
CA ALA A 216 34.81 2.49 25.25
C ALA A 216 34.71 1.24 24.37
N ASN A 217 33.52 0.98 23.81
CA ASN A 217 33.24 -0.22 23.02
C ASN A 217 32.70 0.13 21.63
N PRO A 218 32.87 -0.76 20.62
CA PRO A 218 32.31 -0.56 19.28
C PRO A 218 30.79 -0.41 19.28
N TRP A 219 30.09 -1.14 20.15
CA TRP A 219 28.64 -1.10 20.30
C TRP A 219 28.13 0.00 21.23
N ASP A 220 28.96 0.93 21.68
CA ASP A 220 28.48 2.09 22.48
C ASP A 220 27.72 3.10 21.60
N ALA A 221 27.91 3.04 20.27
CA ALA A 221 27.16 3.78 19.27
C ALA A 221 26.93 2.91 18.03
N GLY A 222 25.78 3.07 17.36
CA GLY A 222 25.46 2.27 16.20
C GLY A 222 24.35 2.83 15.32
N VAL A 223 24.32 2.35 14.08
CA VAL A 223 23.28 2.59 13.07
C VAL A 223 22.91 1.24 12.47
N GLY A 224 21.63 0.96 12.21
CA GLY A 224 21.22 -0.32 11.63
C GLY A 224 19.72 -0.46 11.39
N GLN A 225 19.32 -1.66 10.97
CA GLN A 225 17.92 -2.05 10.74
C GLN A 225 17.65 -3.38 11.44
N ASN A 226 16.53 -3.46 12.17
CA ASN A 226 16.07 -4.68 12.86
C ASN A 226 15.01 -5.41 12.03
N GLY A 227 14.69 -6.65 12.43
CA GLY A 227 13.62 -7.42 11.79
C GLY A 227 14.03 -8.05 10.48
N VAL A 228 15.35 -8.22 10.28
CA VAL A 228 15.92 -8.84 9.09
C VAL A 228 15.73 -10.36 9.22
N PRO A 229 15.03 -11.04 8.30
CA PRO A 229 14.85 -12.47 8.39
C PRO A 229 16.07 -13.21 7.84
N LEU A 230 16.44 -14.30 8.50
CA LEU A 230 17.49 -15.21 8.06
C LEU A 230 16.95 -16.64 8.05
N LEU A 231 17.34 -17.42 7.03
CA LEU A 231 16.99 -18.83 6.86
C LEU A 231 18.21 -19.73 7.03
N ALA A 232 18.07 -20.80 7.81
CA ALA A 232 19.15 -21.73 8.10
C ALA A 232 19.59 -22.45 6.81
N GLY A 233 20.89 -22.40 6.53
CA GLY A 233 21.48 -23.01 5.34
C GLY A 233 21.47 -22.13 4.09
N SER A 234 20.77 -21.00 4.10
CA SER A 234 20.75 -20.05 2.99
C SER A 234 22.00 -19.19 2.96
N ALA A 235 22.50 -18.93 1.75
CA ALA A 235 23.61 -18.00 1.52
C ALA A 235 23.09 -16.57 1.41
N TYR A 236 23.86 -15.63 1.95
CA TYR A 236 23.59 -14.20 1.93
C TYR A 236 24.84 -13.44 1.49
N THR A 237 24.63 -12.36 0.74
CA THR A 237 25.63 -11.37 0.37
C THR A 237 25.25 -10.05 1.01
N PHE A 238 26.07 -9.58 1.95
CA PHE A 238 25.92 -8.30 2.63
C PHE A 238 26.86 -7.27 2.01
N SER A 239 26.31 -6.22 1.39
CA SER A 239 27.08 -5.15 0.75
C SER A 239 26.64 -3.76 1.20
N PHE A 240 27.55 -2.79 1.11
CA PHE A 240 27.29 -1.38 1.42
C PHE A 240 28.43 -0.47 0.94
N ASP A 241 28.12 0.81 0.74
CA ASP A 241 29.09 1.87 0.52
C ASP A 241 29.28 2.71 1.79
N ALA A 242 30.51 2.86 2.26
CA ALA A 242 30.79 3.60 3.48
C ALA A 242 32.04 4.49 3.43
N SER A 243 32.04 5.56 4.23
CA SER A 243 33.18 6.45 4.45
C SER A 243 33.22 6.98 5.88
N ALA A 244 34.41 7.34 6.36
CA ALA A 244 34.63 7.96 7.67
C ALA A 244 35.58 9.17 7.57
N ALA A 245 35.20 10.31 8.13
CA ALA A 245 36.01 11.54 8.13
C ALA A 245 36.12 12.15 9.55
N PRO A 246 37.33 12.25 10.14
CA PRO A 246 38.56 11.56 9.72
C PRO A 246 38.39 10.03 9.73
N GLY A 247 39.30 9.31 9.08
CA GLY A 247 39.21 7.84 8.96
C GLY A 247 39.08 7.14 10.32
N ALA A 248 38.26 6.08 10.35
CA ALA A 248 37.86 5.38 11.58
C ALA A 248 37.62 3.89 11.30
N THR A 249 37.62 3.07 12.35
CA THR A 249 37.24 1.67 12.25
C THR A 249 35.78 1.49 12.63
N VAL A 250 35.00 0.85 11.77
CA VAL A 250 33.58 0.51 11.99
C VAL A 250 33.43 -0.99 11.93
N ARG A 251 32.60 -1.55 12.82
CA ARG A 251 32.26 -2.98 12.80
C ARG A 251 30.90 -3.18 12.14
N ALA A 252 30.91 -3.79 10.95
CA ALA A 252 29.69 -4.16 10.22
C ALA A 252 29.28 -5.58 10.61
N THR A 253 28.00 -5.77 10.96
CA THR A 253 27.49 -7.04 11.49
C THR A 253 26.14 -7.43 10.90
N VAL A 254 25.95 -8.73 10.71
CA VAL A 254 24.63 -9.38 10.67
C VAL A 254 24.51 -10.24 11.92
N GLN A 255 23.58 -9.92 12.81
CA GLN A 255 23.47 -10.51 14.15
C GLN A 255 22.03 -10.51 14.65
N LEU A 256 21.74 -11.11 15.80
CA LEU A 256 20.43 -10.94 16.47
C LEU A 256 20.21 -9.49 16.91
N GLY A 257 19.00 -8.96 16.68
CA GLY A 257 18.51 -7.66 17.16
C GLY A 257 18.22 -7.60 18.66
N VAL A 258 18.25 -8.76 19.33
CA VAL A 258 17.91 -8.94 20.73
C VAL A 258 18.99 -9.76 21.44
N ASP A 259 19.04 -9.69 22.78
CA ASP A 259 19.92 -10.53 23.60
C ASP A 259 19.74 -12.02 23.23
N PRO A 260 20.83 -12.77 22.97
CA PRO A 260 22.24 -12.49 23.30
C PRO A 260 23.07 -11.78 22.21
N PHE A 261 22.44 -11.14 21.21
CA PHE A 261 23.12 -10.44 20.09
C PHE A 261 24.14 -11.31 19.34
N THR A 262 23.83 -12.60 19.18
CA THR A 262 24.72 -13.54 18.47
C THR A 262 24.97 -13.06 17.04
N SER A 263 26.24 -12.92 16.67
CA SER A 263 26.65 -12.50 15.33
C SER A 263 26.89 -13.68 14.40
N TYR A 264 26.34 -13.58 13.20
CA TYR A 264 26.47 -14.55 12.11
C TYR A 264 27.48 -14.05 11.05
N LEU A 265 27.60 -12.73 10.92
CA LEU A 265 28.67 -12.03 10.22
C LEU A 265 29.14 -10.85 11.07
N SER A 266 30.46 -10.70 11.21
CA SER A 266 31.09 -9.54 11.86
C SER A 266 32.41 -9.21 11.19
N ARG A 267 32.59 -7.97 10.74
CA ARG A 267 33.79 -7.48 10.05
C ARG A 267 34.18 -6.10 10.57
N ASP A 268 35.42 -5.98 11.02
CA ASP A 268 36.03 -4.68 11.31
C ASP A 268 36.56 -4.09 10.01
N VAL A 269 36.07 -2.91 9.67
CA VAL A 269 36.38 -2.20 8.43
C VAL A 269 37.07 -0.90 8.76
N ALA A 270 38.29 -0.71 8.24
CA ALA A 270 38.98 0.56 8.30
C ALA A 270 38.52 1.46 7.14
N LEU A 271 37.77 2.51 7.48
CA LEU A 271 37.19 3.44 6.53
C LEU A 271 38.04 4.70 6.41
N THR A 272 38.03 5.29 5.21
CA THR A 272 38.68 6.57 4.90
C THR A 272 37.65 7.63 4.52
N ALA A 273 38.09 8.87 4.25
CA ALA A 273 37.18 9.94 3.85
C ALA A 273 36.58 9.71 2.45
N GLN A 274 37.21 8.84 1.65
CA GLN A 274 36.69 8.38 0.37
C GLN A 274 35.69 7.25 0.58
N ALA A 275 34.59 7.27 -0.16
CA ALA A 275 33.61 6.18 -0.17
C ALA A 275 34.27 4.88 -0.65
N GLN A 276 33.96 3.80 0.05
CA GLN A 276 34.45 2.45 -0.22
C GLN A 276 33.26 1.51 -0.32
N HIS A 277 33.20 0.76 -1.41
CA HIS A 277 32.27 -0.35 -1.57
C HIS A 277 32.81 -1.59 -0.86
N LEU A 278 31.99 -2.22 -0.03
CA LEU A 278 32.34 -3.41 0.75
C LEU A 278 31.28 -4.48 0.56
N GLU A 279 31.72 -5.72 0.43
CA GLU A 279 30.85 -6.88 0.23
C GLU A 279 31.39 -8.09 1.00
N PHE A 280 30.48 -8.82 1.64
CA PHE A 280 30.80 -10.03 2.41
C PHE A 280 29.69 -11.07 2.26
N SER A 281 30.06 -12.31 1.97
CA SER A 281 29.11 -13.42 1.98
C SER A 281 29.17 -14.24 3.28
N PHE A 282 28.04 -14.80 3.69
CA PHE A 282 27.95 -15.80 4.76
C PHE A 282 26.77 -16.75 4.52
N THR A 283 26.76 -17.90 5.20
CA THR A 283 25.60 -18.80 5.24
C THR A 283 24.98 -18.71 6.63
N SER A 284 23.69 -18.44 6.72
CA SER A 284 23.03 -18.35 8.02
C SER A 284 22.94 -19.73 8.68
N PRO A 285 23.31 -19.88 9.96
CA PRO A 285 23.14 -21.14 10.69
C PRO A 285 21.76 -21.27 11.37
N VAL A 286 20.87 -20.29 11.22
CA VAL A 286 19.60 -20.19 11.97
C VAL A 286 18.43 -19.72 11.10
N ASP A 287 17.24 -20.14 11.50
CA ASP A 287 15.97 -19.52 11.11
C ASP A 287 15.58 -18.47 12.15
N THR A 288 15.38 -17.22 11.76
CA THR A 288 14.95 -16.14 12.66
C THR A 288 14.37 -14.96 11.88
N ASP A 289 13.36 -14.31 12.44
CA ASP A 289 12.81 -13.02 11.99
C ASP A 289 13.38 -11.84 12.82
N GLN A 290 14.30 -12.12 13.75
CA GLN A 290 14.80 -11.16 14.72
C GLN A 290 16.24 -10.73 14.47
N ALA A 291 16.81 -10.95 13.27
CA ALA A 291 18.15 -10.47 12.98
C ALA A 291 18.17 -8.95 12.72
N GLN A 292 19.37 -8.42 12.63
CA GLN A 292 19.65 -7.03 12.29
C GLN A 292 20.89 -6.96 11.40
N VAL A 293 20.88 -5.99 10.49
CA VAL A 293 22.08 -5.41 9.89
C VAL A 293 22.49 -4.22 10.74
N ALA A 294 23.71 -4.19 11.25
CA ALA A 294 24.17 -3.14 12.15
C ALA A 294 25.63 -2.73 11.90
N PHE A 295 25.87 -1.42 12.04
CA PHE A 295 27.17 -0.78 12.00
C PHE A 295 27.48 -0.24 13.38
N GLN A 296 28.37 -0.93 14.09
CA GLN A 296 28.88 -0.55 15.40
C GLN A 296 30.04 0.45 15.19
N VAL A 297 29.80 1.71 15.54
CA VAL A 297 30.65 2.87 15.19
C VAL A 297 31.45 3.43 16.38
N GLY A 298 31.31 2.84 17.57
CA GLY A 298 32.06 3.23 18.77
C GLY A 298 33.55 2.84 18.74
N ALA A 299 34.21 2.93 19.91
CA ALA A 299 35.63 2.58 20.12
C ALA A 299 36.68 3.33 19.30
N ASN A 300 36.33 4.49 18.73
CA ASN A 300 37.29 5.38 18.06
C ASN A 300 37.72 6.52 19.00
N SER A 301 39.00 6.87 19.04
CA SER A 301 39.54 7.88 19.97
C SER A 301 39.18 9.32 19.61
N ALA A 302 38.96 9.59 18.32
CA ALA A 302 38.56 10.89 17.80
C ALA A 302 37.10 10.84 17.33
N ALA A 303 36.42 11.98 17.42
CA ALA A 303 35.11 12.13 16.80
C ALA A 303 35.25 12.11 15.27
N TYR A 304 34.24 11.58 14.58
CA TYR A 304 34.24 11.47 13.13
C TYR A 304 32.81 11.40 12.58
N THR A 305 32.68 11.74 11.30
CA THR A 305 31.44 11.54 10.53
C THR A 305 31.50 10.19 9.84
N PHE A 306 30.54 9.31 10.12
CA PHE A 306 30.32 8.05 9.40
C PHE A 306 29.21 8.26 8.37
N CYS A 307 29.46 7.97 7.10
CA CYS A 307 28.43 8.02 6.06
C CYS A 307 28.27 6.65 5.40
N LEU A 308 27.03 6.29 5.07
CA LEU A 308 26.59 4.98 4.61
C LEU A 308 25.60 5.16 3.45
N ASP A 309 25.69 4.29 2.45
CA ASP A 309 24.79 4.24 1.30
C ASP A 309 24.72 2.82 0.72
N ASN A 310 23.73 2.56 -0.14
CA ASN A 310 23.54 1.32 -0.89
C ASN A 310 23.68 0.04 -0.03
N VAL A 311 23.05 0.03 1.14
CA VAL A 311 23.11 -1.14 2.04
C VAL A 311 22.17 -2.22 1.56
N SER A 312 22.71 -3.42 1.35
CA SER A 312 21.96 -4.53 0.79
C SER A 312 22.34 -5.83 1.50
N LEU A 313 21.35 -6.68 1.74
CA LEU A 313 21.52 -8.06 2.20
C LEU A 313 20.71 -8.97 1.29
N LEU A 314 21.31 -9.42 0.19
CA LEU A 314 20.69 -10.33 -0.75
C LEU A 314 20.85 -11.77 -0.27
N GLY A 315 19.75 -12.48 -0.01
CA GLY A 315 19.76 -13.92 0.28
C GLY A 315 18.45 -14.45 0.83
N GLY A 316 18.39 -15.75 1.08
CA GLY A 316 17.17 -16.42 1.55
C GLY A 316 16.35 -17.07 0.44
N GLU A 317 15.19 -17.62 0.81
CA GLU A 317 14.15 -18.03 -0.13
C GLU A 317 13.20 -16.84 -0.32
N GLU A 318 12.73 -16.62 -1.54
CA GLU A 318 11.67 -15.65 -1.81
C GLU A 318 10.48 -15.99 -0.91
N GLU A 319 9.96 -15.00 -0.17
CA GLU A 319 8.77 -15.23 0.63
C GLU A 319 7.67 -15.68 -0.35
N PRO A 320 7.10 -16.90 -0.21
CA PRO A 320 6.15 -17.39 -1.17
C PRO A 320 5.02 -16.37 -1.29
N PRO A 321 4.59 -16.01 -2.52
CA PRO A 321 3.61 -14.95 -2.71
C PRO A 321 2.43 -15.25 -1.80
N TYR A 322 2.11 -14.28 -0.93
CA TYR A 322 1.01 -14.43 0.01
C TYR A 322 -0.25 -14.75 -0.79
N VAL A 323 -0.70 -16.00 -0.71
CA VAL A 323 -1.98 -16.41 -1.27
C VAL A 323 -3.00 -16.12 -0.17
N PRO A 324 -3.78 -15.02 -0.26
CA PRO A 324 -4.80 -14.76 0.73
C PRO A 324 -5.74 -15.94 0.83
N GLU A 325 -5.96 -16.44 2.04
CA GLU A 325 -7.03 -17.38 2.30
C GLU A 325 -8.35 -16.66 2.06
N THR A 326 -8.84 -16.71 0.82
CA THR A 326 -10.05 -15.97 0.47
C THR A 326 -11.29 -16.60 1.11
N GLY A 327 -11.21 -17.80 1.70
CA GLY A 327 -12.34 -18.53 2.28
C GLY A 327 -13.28 -19.15 1.21
N PRO A 328 -14.39 -19.77 1.61
CA PRO A 328 -15.28 -20.51 0.72
C PRO A 328 -16.01 -19.60 -0.27
N ARG A 329 -16.16 -20.03 -1.52
CA ARG A 329 -16.83 -19.26 -2.59
C ARG A 329 -18.29 -18.92 -2.31
N VAL A 330 -18.93 -19.63 -1.37
CA VAL A 330 -20.26 -19.28 -0.83
C VAL A 330 -20.10 -18.29 0.33
N ARG A 331 -20.30 -17.01 0.02
CA ARG A 331 -20.17 -15.87 0.94
C ARG A 331 -21.49 -15.62 1.66
N VAL A 332 -21.45 -15.65 2.99
CA VAL A 332 -22.58 -15.41 3.90
C VAL A 332 -22.19 -14.39 4.97
N ASN A 333 -23.16 -13.85 5.70
CA ASN A 333 -22.86 -13.20 6.97
C ASN A 333 -22.39 -14.27 7.96
N GLN A 334 -21.10 -14.24 8.32
CA GLN A 334 -20.47 -15.27 9.14
C GLN A 334 -20.94 -15.27 10.61
N VAL A 335 -21.61 -14.20 11.07
CA VAL A 335 -22.28 -14.19 12.37
C VAL A 335 -23.68 -14.79 12.21
N GLY A 336 -24.46 -14.24 11.27
CA GLY A 336 -25.78 -14.77 10.95
C GLY A 336 -26.84 -13.75 10.59
N TYR A 337 -28.11 -14.15 10.78
CA TYR A 337 -29.27 -13.41 10.30
C TYR A 337 -30.41 -13.37 11.33
N LEU A 338 -31.17 -12.28 11.32
CA LEU A 338 -32.43 -12.18 12.09
C LEU A 338 -33.51 -13.08 11.47
N PRO A 339 -34.38 -13.75 12.26
CA PRO A 339 -35.40 -14.66 11.75
C PRO A 339 -36.34 -14.03 10.71
N SER A 340 -36.74 -12.77 10.91
CA SER A 340 -37.64 -12.05 9.99
C SER A 340 -36.92 -11.06 9.06
N GLY A 341 -35.59 -10.98 9.11
CA GLY A 341 -34.79 -10.10 8.26
C GLY A 341 -34.47 -10.70 6.89
N PRO A 342 -33.98 -9.89 5.94
CA PRO A 342 -33.47 -10.36 4.66
C PRO A 342 -32.27 -11.30 4.88
N LYS A 343 -32.18 -12.35 4.07
CA LYS A 343 -31.09 -13.34 4.15
C LYS A 343 -30.68 -13.73 2.75
N GLY A 344 -29.40 -13.59 2.47
CA GLY A 344 -28.85 -14.00 1.19
C GLY A 344 -27.37 -14.35 1.29
N ALA A 345 -26.92 -15.07 0.27
CA ALA A 345 -25.54 -15.44 0.04
C ALA A 345 -25.10 -15.02 -1.36
N THR A 346 -23.81 -14.74 -1.52
CA THR A 346 -23.18 -14.53 -2.82
C THR A 346 -22.33 -15.75 -3.13
N VAL A 347 -22.51 -16.35 -4.30
CA VAL A 347 -21.71 -17.49 -4.76
C VAL A 347 -20.78 -16.99 -5.86
N VAL A 348 -19.47 -17.03 -5.61
CA VAL A 348 -18.45 -16.73 -6.63
C VAL A 348 -18.27 -17.97 -7.52
N THR A 349 -18.58 -17.85 -8.80
CA THR A 349 -18.64 -19.00 -9.71
C THR A 349 -18.43 -18.58 -11.16
N THR A 350 -17.87 -19.45 -11.99
CA THR A 350 -17.78 -19.24 -13.45
C THR A 350 -19.04 -19.72 -14.17
N ALA A 351 -19.96 -20.40 -13.49
CA ALA A 351 -21.22 -20.82 -14.07
C ALA A 351 -22.06 -19.60 -14.50
N THR A 352 -22.73 -19.72 -15.64
CA THR A 352 -23.62 -18.68 -16.18
C THR A 352 -25.10 -19.04 -16.03
N GLY A 353 -25.41 -20.32 -15.83
CA GLY A 353 -26.76 -20.83 -15.54
C GLY A 353 -27.06 -20.91 -14.04
N THR A 354 -28.34 -21.00 -13.67
CA THR A 354 -28.72 -21.12 -12.24
C THR A 354 -28.12 -22.36 -11.58
N LEU A 355 -27.64 -22.22 -10.35
CA LEU A 355 -27.08 -23.32 -9.56
C LEU A 355 -28.06 -23.77 -8.47
N PRO A 356 -28.19 -25.07 -8.20
CA PRO A 356 -28.92 -25.54 -7.03
C PRO A 356 -28.18 -25.16 -5.75
N TRP A 357 -28.93 -24.81 -4.71
CA TRP A 357 -28.39 -24.56 -3.37
C TRP A 357 -29.18 -25.31 -2.31
N GLN A 358 -28.51 -25.61 -1.20
CA GLN A 358 -29.07 -26.25 -0.02
C GLN A 358 -28.64 -25.50 1.24
N LEU A 359 -29.60 -25.20 2.11
CA LEU A 359 -29.35 -24.77 3.49
C LEU A 359 -29.41 -26.01 4.39
N LYS A 360 -28.35 -26.26 5.14
CA LYS A 360 -28.23 -27.39 6.06
C LYS A 360 -28.15 -26.89 7.50
N ASN A 361 -28.79 -27.60 8.42
CA ASN A 361 -28.57 -27.38 9.85
C ASN A 361 -27.23 -27.99 10.31
N SER A 362 -26.85 -27.76 11.57
CA SER A 362 -25.61 -28.28 12.16
C SER A 362 -25.51 -29.82 12.18
N GLY A 363 -26.63 -30.53 12.08
CA GLY A 363 -26.68 -31.99 11.91
C GLY A 363 -26.54 -32.46 10.45
N GLY A 364 -26.29 -31.55 9.51
CA GLY A 364 -26.15 -31.85 8.08
C GLY A 364 -27.48 -32.09 7.34
N THR A 365 -28.63 -31.94 8.01
CA THR A 365 -29.95 -32.11 7.40
C THR A 365 -30.29 -30.90 6.53
N VAL A 366 -30.70 -31.13 5.29
CA VAL A 366 -31.20 -30.06 4.39
C VAL A 366 -32.54 -29.56 4.93
N VAL A 367 -32.60 -28.28 5.28
CA VAL A 367 -33.78 -27.62 5.85
C VAL A 367 -34.42 -26.61 4.90
N ALA A 368 -33.72 -26.20 3.84
CA ALA A 368 -34.26 -25.46 2.71
C ALA A 368 -33.40 -25.70 1.46
N SER A 369 -33.96 -25.47 0.27
CA SER A 369 -33.24 -25.58 -1.00
C SER A 369 -33.89 -24.71 -2.07
N GLY A 370 -33.15 -24.40 -3.13
CA GLY A 370 -33.68 -23.65 -4.27
C GLY A 370 -32.65 -23.47 -5.38
N GLN A 371 -32.91 -22.50 -6.27
CA GLN A 371 -32.00 -22.12 -7.36
C GLN A 371 -31.39 -20.74 -7.09
N SER A 372 -30.14 -20.55 -7.47
CA SER A 372 -29.45 -19.25 -7.45
C SER A 372 -29.94 -18.36 -8.61
N THR A 373 -29.67 -17.07 -8.51
CA THR A 373 -29.91 -16.09 -9.59
C THR A 373 -28.57 -15.58 -10.12
N PRO A 374 -28.22 -15.83 -11.40
CA PRO A 374 -27.03 -15.26 -12.02
C PRO A 374 -27.07 -13.73 -12.02
N ARG A 375 -25.96 -13.10 -11.64
CA ARG A 375 -25.81 -11.64 -11.62
C ARG A 375 -24.78 -11.14 -12.64
N GLY A 376 -23.99 -12.05 -13.21
CA GLY A 376 -22.87 -11.70 -14.07
C GLY A 376 -21.66 -11.28 -13.25
N THR A 377 -20.73 -10.58 -13.90
CA THR A 377 -19.56 -9.98 -13.26
C THR A 377 -19.98 -8.84 -12.34
N ASP A 378 -19.69 -8.98 -11.04
CA ASP A 378 -19.79 -7.90 -10.07
C ASP A 378 -18.68 -6.87 -10.34
N GLN A 379 -19.06 -5.61 -10.49
CA GLN A 379 -18.14 -4.55 -10.91
C GLN A 379 -17.06 -4.23 -9.87
N ALA A 380 -17.37 -4.35 -8.57
CA ALA A 380 -16.44 -3.99 -7.51
C ALA A 380 -15.32 -5.03 -7.35
N SER A 381 -15.65 -6.31 -7.58
CA SER A 381 -14.71 -7.43 -7.42
C SER A 381 -14.13 -7.95 -8.74
N GLY A 382 -14.74 -7.65 -9.89
CA GLY A 382 -14.40 -8.28 -11.17
C GLY A 382 -14.79 -9.76 -11.27
N GLN A 383 -15.51 -10.30 -10.28
CA GLN A 383 -15.85 -11.72 -10.19
C GLN A 383 -17.25 -12.00 -10.73
N ASN A 384 -17.43 -13.09 -11.46
CA ASN A 384 -18.77 -13.57 -11.81
C ASN A 384 -19.46 -14.18 -10.57
N VAL A 385 -20.69 -13.74 -10.29
CA VAL A 385 -21.40 -14.11 -9.07
C VAL A 385 -22.85 -14.47 -9.30
N HIS A 386 -23.36 -15.36 -8.45
CA HIS A 386 -24.78 -15.62 -8.28
C HIS A 386 -25.26 -15.13 -6.91
N SER A 387 -26.52 -14.69 -6.82
CA SER A 387 -27.18 -14.43 -5.54
C SER A 387 -28.08 -15.59 -5.14
N VAL A 388 -28.09 -15.95 -3.86
CA VAL A 388 -29.03 -16.88 -3.25
C VAL A 388 -29.89 -16.10 -2.25
N ASP A 389 -31.21 -16.22 -2.33
CA ASP A 389 -32.17 -15.65 -1.38
C ASP A 389 -32.84 -16.78 -0.59
N PHE A 390 -32.67 -16.77 0.73
CA PHE A 390 -33.30 -17.69 1.66
C PHE A 390 -34.06 -16.95 2.76
N THR A 391 -34.50 -15.72 2.48
CA THR A 391 -35.24 -14.85 3.40
C THR A 391 -36.47 -15.52 4.00
N ALA A 392 -37.14 -16.39 3.23
CA ALA A 392 -38.33 -17.12 3.66
C ALA A 392 -38.05 -18.11 4.80
N PHE A 393 -36.81 -18.58 4.98
CA PHE A 393 -36.44 -19.46 6.08
C PHE A 393 -36.30 -18.64 7.37
N ARG A 394 -37.08 -19.01 8.41
CA ARG A 394 -37.17 -18.25 9.68
C ARG A 394 -36.89 -19.09 10.92
N THR A 395 -36.61 -20.38 10.76
CA THR A 395 -36.36 -21.27 11.88
C THR A 395 -35.08 -20.85 12.58
N VAL A 396 -35.18 -20.61 13.89
CA VAL A 396 -34.03 -20.28 14.74
C VAL A 396 -33.16 -21.52 14.88
N GLY A 397 -31.85 -21.32 14.84
CA GLY A 397 -30.88 -22.38 15.01
C GLY A 397 -29.45 -21.86 14.85
N THR A 398 -28.50 -22.71 15.22
CA THR A 398 -27.07 -22.39 15.19
C THR A 398 -26.33 -23.29 14.22
N GLY A 399 -25.22 -22.80 13.68
CA GLY A 399 -24.33 -23.58 12.81
C GLY A 399 -24.99 -24.02 11.50
N TYR A 400 -25.85 -23.19 10.92
CA TYR A 400 -26.35 -23.42 9.56
C TYR A 400 -25.23 -23.23 8.55
N THR A 401 -25.24 -24.02 7.48
CA THR A 401 -24.35 -23.84 6.33
C THR A 401 -25.13 -23.81 5.02
N LEU A 402 -24.64 -23.04 4.06
CA LEU A 402 -25.21 -22.98 2.72
C LEU A 402 -24.24 -23.65 1.74
N THR A 403 -24.73 -24.67 1.03
CA THR A 403 -23.97 -25.38 -0.01
C THR A 403 -24.49 -24.99 -1.39
N ALA A 404 -23.59 -24.57 -2.28
CA ALA A 404 -23.87 -24.31 -3.70
C ALA A 404 -22.58 -24.51 -4.51
N ASP A 405 -22.69 -24.96 -5.76
CA ASP A 405 -21.51 -25.16 -6.64
C ASP A 405 -20.43 -26.11 -6.09
N GLY A 406 -20.83 -27.11 -5.30
CA GLY A 406 -19.90 -28.04 -4.61
C GLY A 406 -19.21 -27.45 -3.37
N GLU A 407 -19.41 -26.17 -3.10
CA GLU A 407 -18.79 -25.45 -1.98
C GLU A 407 -19.76 -25.25 -0.82
N THR A 408 -19.23 -25.12 0.38
CA THR A 408 -20.01 -24.89 1.60
C THR A 408 -19.53 -23.63 2.30
N SER A 409 -20.47 -22.76 2.70
CA SER A 409 -20.16 -21.54 3.45
C SER A 409 -19.56 -21.85 4.83
N HIS A 410 -18.96 -20.85 5.46
CA HIS A 410 -18.79 -20.87 6.91
C HIS A 410 -20.14 -21.05 7.62
N PRO A 411 -20.15 -21.64 8.84
CA PRO A 411 -21.35 -21.75 9.64
C PRO A 411 -21.85 -20.37 10.08
N PHE A 412 -23.17 -20.23 10.22
CA PHE A 412 -23.80 -19.01 10.72
C PHE A 412 -25.08 -19.32 11.50
N ASP A 413 -25.54 -18.37 12.30
CA ASP A 413 -26.73 -18.52 13.12
C ASP A 413 -27.96 -17.83 12.52
N ILE A 414 -29.15 -18.31 12.86
CA ILE A 414 -30.39 -17.56 12.67
C ILE A 414 -31.00 -17.36 14.05
N SER A 415 -30.92 -16.13 14.56
CA SER A 415 -31.30 -15.81 15.95
C SER A 415 -31.81 -14.39 16.08
N ALA A 416 -32.77 -14.17 16.97
CA ALA A 416 -33.27 -12.83 17.29
C ALA A 416 -32.18 -11.95 17.96
N GLY A 417 -31.23 -12.57 18.65
CA GLY A 417 -30.13 -11.91 19.36
C GLY A 417 -28.79 -11.91 18.60
N VAL A 418 -28.78 -12.23 17.30
CA VAL A 418 -27.55 -12.48 16.52
C VAL A 418 -26.55 -11.31 16.50
N PHE A 419 -26.99 -10.08 16.79
CA PHE A 419 -26.14 -8.88 16.83
C PHE A 419 -26.03 -8.24 18.22
N GLU A 420 -26.49 -8.90 19.28
CA GLU A 420 -26.44 -8.34 20.64
C GLU A 420 -24.99 -8.14 21.12
N GLN A 421 -24.13 -9.13 20.87
CA GLN A 421 -22.71 -9.05 21.20
C GLN A 421 -22.00 -7.95 20.40
N LEU A 422 -22.25 -7.88 19.08
CA LEU A 422 -21.66 -6.87 18.20
C LEU A 422 -21.93 -5.45 18.70
N ARG A 423 -23.16 -5.15 19.16
CA ARG A 423 -23.49 -3.84 19.73
C ARG A 423 -22.59 -3.52 20.93
N SER A 424 -22.44 -4.45 21.86
CA SER A 424 -21.61 -4.24 23.05
C SER A 424 -20.14 -4.04 22.67
N ASP A 425 -19.61 -4.87 21.78
CA ASP A 425 -18.19 -4.83 21.44
C ASP A 425 -17.81 -3.61 20.60
N SER A 426 -18.68 -3.19 19.65
CA SER A 426 -18.48 -1.95 18.90
C SER A 426 -18.45 -0.71 19.80
N LEU A 427 -19.25 -0.69 20.88
CA LEU A 427 -19.23 0.41 21.85
C LEU A 427 -18.04 0.30 22.83
N GLN A 428 -17.55 -0.91 23.07
CA GLN A 428 -16.40 -1.15 23.93
C GLN A 428 -15.09 -0.59 23.36
N PHE A 429 -15.01 -0.45 22.03
CA PHE A 429 -13.89 0.21 21.34
C PHE A 429 -13.57 1.59 21.94
N PHE A 430 -14.59 2.41 22.18
CA PHE A 430 -14.41 3.76 22.70
C PHE A 430 -13.75 3.78 24.09
N TYR A 431 -14.16 2.85 24.97
CA TYR A 431 -13.51 2.69 26.27
C TYR A 431 -12.04 2.34 26.12
N ALA A 432 -11.71 1.37 25.26
CA ALA A 432 -10.32 0.97 25.01
C ALA A 432 -9.48 2.13 24.43
N GLN A 433 -10.09 3.05 23.68
CA GLN A 433 -9.46 4.23 23.11
C GLN A 433 -9.39 5.43 24.08
N ARG A 434 -9.94 5.37 25.30
CA ARG A 434 -9.91 6.52 26.23
C ARG A 434 -8.46 6.94 26.58
N SER A 435 -8.15 8.20 26.35
CA SER A 435 -6.95 8.87 26.85
C SER A 435 -7.18 9.39 28.27
N GLY A 436 -6.10 9.57 29.05
CA GLY A 436 -6.19 10.15 30.39
C GLY A 436 -6.78 9.25 31.49
N ILE A 437 -7.02 7.97 31.22
CA ILE A 437 -7.51 6.98 32.19
C ILE A 437 -6.82 5.62 31.97
N ALA A 438 -6.63 4.87 33.06
CA ALA A 438 -6.22 3.48 32.96
C ALA A 438 -7.35 2.63 32.37
N ILE A 439 -6.99 1.70 31.52
CA ILE A 439 -7.93 0.75 30.93
C ILE A 439 -7.92 -0.50 31.80
N ASP A 440 -9.07 -0.79 32.39
CA ASP A 440 -9.27 -1.85 33.36
C ASP A 440 -9.47 -3.20 32.63
N GLY A 441 -8.55 -4.13 32.89
CA GLY A 441 -8.61 -5.50 32.38
C GLY A 441 -9.86 -6.26 32.85
N ALA A 442 -10.44 -5.90 34.00
CA ALA A 442 -11.68 -6.50 34.48
C ALA A 442 -12.89 -6.16 33.60
N LEU A 443 -12.85 -5.06 32.84
CA LEU A 443 -13.93 -4.64 31.95
C LEU A 443 -13.78 -5.15 30.52
N ILE A 444 -12.55 -5.26 30.01
CA ILE A 444 -12.30 -5.62 28.59
C ILE A 444 -11.40 -6.83 28.35
N GLY A 445 -10.78 -7.37 29.39
CA GLY A 445 -9.77 -8.44 29.31
C GLY A 445 -8.37 -7.92 29.64
N GLU A 446 -7.62 -8.67 30.44
CA GLU A 446 -6.26 -8.31 30.91
C GLU A 446 -5.28 -8.04 29.77
N GLN A 447 -5.44 -8.72 28.63
CA GLN A 447 -4.62 -8.51 27.44
C GLN A 447 -4.77 -7.12 26.80
N TYR A 448 -5.84 -6.40 27.12
CA TYR A 448 -6.09 -5.04 26.65
C TYR A 448 -5.94 -3.99 27.77
N ALA A 449 -5.65 -4.44 28.99
CA ALA A 449 -5.41 -3.55 30.12
C ALA A 449 -4.16 -2.69 29.85
N ARG A 450 -4.25 -1.41 30.18
CA ARG A 450 -3.09 -0.51 30.07
C ARG A 450 -3.14 0.63 31.08
N PRO A 451 -1.99 1.14 31.53
CA PRO A 451 -1.94 2.38 32.31
C PRO A 451 -2.56 3.56 31.57
N ALA A 452 -2.87 4.62 32.32
CA ALA A 452 -3.29 5.89 31.74
C ALA A 452 -2.16 6.47 30.86
N GLY A 453 -2.52 6.86 29.65
CA GLY A 453 -1.66 7.65 28.76
C GLY A 453 -1.98 9.13 28.87
N HIS A 454 -1.03 9.98 28.46
CA HIS A 454 -1.24 11.41 28.28
C HIS A 454 -1.76 12.16 29.53
N LEU A 455 -1.10 11.92 30.67
CA LEU A 455 -1.33 12.60 31.96
C LEU A 455 -0.12 13.41 32.45
N GLY A 456 0.85 13.70 31.59
CA GLY A 456 2.04 14.49 31.93
C GLY A 456 3.05 13.73 32.80
N VAL A 457 2.97 12.39 32.82
CA VAL A 457 3.88 11.53 33.57
C VAL A 457 4.97 11.03 32.63
N ALA A 458 6.24 11.34 32.95
CA ALA A 458 7.38 10.96 32.13
C ALA A 458 7.37 9.47 31.70
N PRO A 459 7.69 9.15 30.43
CA PRO A 459 8.27 10.05 29.42
C PRO A 459 7.28 10.99 28.74
N ASN A 460 5.99 10.80 28.97
CA ASN A 460 4.92 11.57 28.37
C ASN A 460 4.84 12.99 28.96
N LYS A 461 4.63 13.97 28.07
CA LYS A 461 4.72 15.41 28.36
C LYS A 461 3.38 16.17 28.21
N GLY A 462 2.33 15.50 27.75
CA GLY A 462 0.95 16.01 27.63
C GLY A 462 -0.03 15.10 28.37
N ASP A 463 -1.31 15.37 28.51
CA ASP A 463 -2.06 16.46 27.89
C ASP A 463 -2.57 17.49 28.89
N THR A 464 -2.07 17.46 30.12
CA THR A 464 -2.51 18.34 31.20
C THR A 464 -2.01 19.78 31.03
N ASP A 465 -1.02 20.01 30.17
CA ASP A 465 -0.43 21.32 29.88
C ASP A 465 0.25 21.29 28.49
N VAL A 466 -0.52 21.51 27.42
CA VAL A 466 -0.08 21.36 26.02
C VAL A 466 0.09 22.72 25.36
N PRO A 467 1.25 23.05 24.77
CA PRO A 467 1.41 24.28 23.99
C PRO A 467 0.63 24.25 22.68
N CYS A 468 0.28 25.41 22.16
CA CYS A 468 0.00 25.52 20.73
C CYS A 468 1.23 25.21 19.89
N GLN A 469 0.98 24.81 18.65
CA GLN A 469 2.02 24.78 17.63
C GLN A 469 2.71 26.15 17.54
N PRO A 470 4.05 26.20 17.43
CA PRO A 470 4.79 27.45 17.30
C PRO A 470 4.21 28.36 16.21
N GLY A 471 3.99 29.64 16.54
CA GLY A 471 3.42 30.63 15.62
C GLY A 471 1.89 30.67 15.54
N VAL A 472 1.17 29.73 16.16
CA VAL A 472 -0.31 29.70 16.16
C VAL A 472 -0.89 30.46 17.35
N CYS A 473 -0.37 30.23 18.56
CA CYS A 473 -0.82 30.90 19.78
C CYS A 473 0.27 30.88 20.86
N ASP A 474 0.09 31.68 21.92
CA ASP A 474 1.05 31.87 23.02
C ASP A 474 0.61 31.25 24.36
N TYR A 475 -0.46 30.45 24.35
CA TYR A 475 -1.02 29.82 25.55
C TYR A 475 -0.92 28.30 25.50
N ARG A 476 -1.25 27.69 26.65
CA ARG A 476 -1.22 26.26 26.87
C ARG A 476 -2.58 25.81 27.38
N LEU A 477 -2.96 24.58 27.07
CA LEU A 477 -4.26 24.01 27.40
C LEU A 477 -4.12 22.68 28.13
N ASP A 478 -4.99 22.47 29.12
CA ASP A 478 -5.28 21.13 29.63
C ASP A 478 -6.33 20.48 28.71
N VAL A 479 -5.89 19.54 27.90
CA VAL A 479 -6.70 18.83 26.91
C VAL A 479 -6.71 17.33 27.18
N ARG A 480 -6.56 16.92 28.44
CA ARG A 480 -6.66 15.51 28.85
C ARG A 480 -8.04 14.90 28.55
N GLY A 481 -8.14 13.58 28.60
CA GLY A 481 -9.38 12.85 28.30
C GLY A 481 -9.62 12.71 26.79
N GLY A 482 -10.85 12.37 26.41
CA GLY A 482 -11.22 12.06 25.03
C GLY A 482 -10.70 10.70 24.56
N TRP A 483 -10.89 10.41 23.28
CA TRP A 483 -10.43 9.18 22.64
C TRP A 483 -9.19 9.41 21.77
N TYR A 484 -8.30 8.43 21.76
CA TYR A 484 -7.35 8.28 20.65
C TYR A 484 -8.12 7.94 19.36
N ASP A 485 -7.80 8.63 18.28
CA ASP A 485 -8.65 8.68 17.09
C ASP A 485 -8.54 7.43 16.20
N ALA A 486 -7.34 6.86 16.11
CA ALA A 486 -7.09 5.67 15.33
C ALA A 486 -6.00 4.81 15.98
N GLY A 487 -5.07 4.28 15.17
CA GLY A 487 -3.91 3.53 15.66
C GLY A 487 -2.82 4.39 16.31
N ASP A 488 -2.90 5.72 16.17
CA ASP A 488 -2.04 6.69 16.86
C ASP A 488 -2.68 7.24 18.14
N HIS A 489 -1.91 8.08 18.85
CA HIS A 489 -2.33 8.71 20.09
C HIS A 489 -2.82 10.16 19.92
N GLY A 490 -3.05 10.62 18.68
CA GLY A 490 -3.66 11.91 18.42
C GLY A 490 -5.16 11.92 18.76
N LYS A 491 -5.68 13.10 19.05
CA LYS A 491 -7.08 13.37 19.36
C LYS A 491 -7.59 14.55 18.53
N TYR A 492 -8.67 14.36 17.79
CA TYR A 492 -9.03 15.23 16.67
C TYR A 492 -10.48 15.71 16.80
N VAL A 493 -10.69 17.02 16.90
CA VAL A 493 -12.02 17.62 17.15
C VAL A 493 -13.01 17.33 16.03
N VAL A 494 -12.54 17.31 14.77
CA VAL A 494 -13.42 17.08 13.61
C VAL A 494 -13.95 15.65 13.58
N ASN A 495 -13.08 14.66 13.76
CA ASN A 495 -13.48 13.24 13.71
C ASN A 495 -14.14 12.80 15.02
N GLY A 496 -13.62 13.23 16.17
CA GLY A 496 -14.26 13.06 17.48
C GLY A 496 -15.67 13.67 17.52
N GLY A 497 -15.89 14.80 16.83
CA GLY A 497 -17.20 15.43 16.69
C GLY A 497 -18.24 14.56 15.99
N ILE A 498 -17.92 13.96 14.84
CA ILE A 498 -18.87 13.07 14.14
C ILE A 498 -19.08 11.76 14.90
N ALA A 499 -18.03 11.17 15.49
CA ALA A 499 -18.13 9.95 16.29
C ALA A 499 -19.05 10.17 17.51
N THR A 500 -18.83 11.25 18.26
CA THR A 500 -19.69 11.64 19.39
C THR A 500 -21.14 11.85 18.96
N ALA A 501 -21.36 12.57 17.84
CA ALA A 501 -22.70 12.80 17.33
C ALA A 501 -23.44 11.49 16.96
N GLN A 502 -22.73 10.49 16.46
CA GLN A 502 -23.30 9.17 16.16
C GLN A 502 -23.70 8.40 17.42
N LEU A 503 -22.93 8.48 18.51
CA LEU A 503 -23.32 7.88 19.80
C LEU A 503 -24.56 8.55 20.37
N LEU A 504 -24.59 9.90 20.40
CA LEU A 504 -25.74 10.68 20.86
C LEU A 504 -26.98 10.41 20.00
N SER A 505 -26.83 10.38 18.67
CA SER A 505 -27.93 10.10 17.74
C SER A 505 -28.46 8.67 17.89
N SER A 506 -27.58 7.70 18.17
CA SER A 506 -27.99 6.31 18.45
C SER A 506 -28.88 6.24 19.69
N PHE A 507 -28.51 6.94 20.77
CA PHE A 507 -29.35 7.07 21.95
C PHE A 507 -30.67 7.79 21.65
N GLU A 508 -30.63 8.95 20.98
CA GLU A 508 -31.83 9.72 20.64
C GLU A 508 -32.82 8.90 19.79
N ARG A 509 -32.30 8.15 18.82
CA ARG A 509 -33.11 7.27 17.97
C ARG A 509 -33.86 6.22 18.79
N THR A 510 -33.35 5.78 19.94
CA THR A 510 -34.09 4.84 20.80
C THR A 510 -35.38 5.41 21.37
N LYS A 511 -35.51 6.75 21.44
CA LYS A 511 -36.70 7.42 21.96
C LYS A 511 -37.87 7.40 20.98
N THR A 512 -37.59 7.24 19.69
CA THR A 512 -38.61 7.32 18.63
C THR A 512 -38.77 6.00 17.85
N ALA A 513 -37.74 5.14 17.83
CA ALA A 513 -37.79 3.87 17.12
C ALA A 513 -38.65 2.83 17.87
N PRO A 514 -39.75 2.32 17.28
CA PRO A 514 -40.59 1.31 17.93
C PRO A 514 -39.84 0.02 18.28
N THR A 515 -38.81 -0.31 17.50
CA THR A 515 -37.98 -1.51 17.69
C THR A 515 -36.95 -1.37 18.80
N ALA A 516 -36.80 -0.18 19.41
CA ALA A 516 -35.78 0.06 20.44
C ALA A 516 -36.24 -0.33 21.85
N GLY A 517 -37.49 -0.77 22.03
CA GLY A 517 -37.98 -1.22 23.34
C GLY A 517 -37.86 -0.16 24.44
N GLY A 518 -38.09 1.12 24.10
CA GLY A 518 -37.92 2.24 25.03
C GLY A 518 -36.48 2.60 25.38
N GLY A 519 -35.49 2.03 24.67
CA GLY A 519 -34.07 2.29 24.89
C GLY A 519 -33.38 1.30 25.85
N ALA A 520 -34.04 0.19 26.21
CA ALA A 520 -33.49 -0.82 27.12
C ALA A 520 -32.12 -1.36 26.67
N GLY A 521 -31.87 -1.46 25.35
CA GLY A 521 -30.60 -1.93 24.80
C GLY A 521 -29.41 -0.97 24.93
N LEU A 522 -29.65 0.29 25.34
CA LEU A 522 -28.64 1.31 25.60
C LEU A 522 -28.89 1.99 26.96
N ALA A 523 -29.52 1.28 27.90
CA ALA A 523 -29.76 1.79 29.25
C ALA A 523 -28.47 1.80 30.09
N ASP A 524 -28.56 2.35 31.30
CA ASP A 524 -27.53 2.17 32.32
C ASP A 524 -27.26 0.67 32.55
N GLY A 525 -26.01 0.28 32.71
CA GLY A 525 -25.65 -1.10 33.01
C GLY A 525 -25.42 -2.00 31.80
N THR A 526 -25.48 -1.45 30.58
CA THR A 526 -25.47 -2.20 29.32
C THR A 526 -24.10 -2.30 28.65
N LEU A 527 -23.12 -1.48 29.03
CA LEU A 527 -21.74 -1.48 28.54
C LEU A 527 -20.77 -1.81 29.68
N ARG A 528 -19.55 -2.26 29.32
CA ARG A 528 -18.48 -2.54 30.29
C ARG A 528 -17.61 -1.30 30.45
N VAL A 529 -18.17 -0.25 31.03
CA VAL A 529 -17.48 1.02 31.30
C VAL A 529 -17.41 1.29 32.81
N PRO A 530 -16.45 2.10 33.29
CA PRO A 530 -16.34 2.43 34.72
C PRO A 530 -17.57 3.10 35.31
N GLU A 531 -18.31 3.85 34.48
CA GLU A 531 -19.50 4.59 34.89
C GLU A 531 -20.75 3.72 35.07
N ARG A 532 -20.68 2.44 34.74
CA ARG A 532 -21.80 1.49 34.79
C ARG A 532 -22.48 1.49 36.17
N GLY A 533 -23.80 1.65 36.19
CA GLY A 533 -24.62 1.65 37.41
C GLY A 533 -24.77 3.03 38.07
N ASN A 534 -24.42 4.11 37.37
CA ASN A 534 -24.51 5.48 37.88
C ASN A 534 -25.90 6.13 37.66
N GLY A 535 -26.86 5.42 37.05
CA GLY A 535 -28.18 5.93 36.68
C GLY A 535 -28.23 6.70 35.35
N VAL A 536 -27.14 6.76 34.60
CA VAL A 536 -27.02 7.38 33.28
C VAL A 536 -26.88 6.27 32.23
N PRO A 537 -27.54 6.39 31.07
CA PRO A 537 -27.30 5.48 29.95
C PRO A 537 -25.81 5.43 29.58
N ASP A 538 -25.17 4.26 29.68
CA ASP A 538 -23.71 4.12 29.52
C ASP A 538 -23.16 4.70 28.20
N VAL A 539 -23.96 4.66 27.11
CA VAL A 539 -23.58 5.27 25.82
C VAL A 539 -23.41 6.79 25.90
N LEU A 540 -24.14 7.45 26.82
CA LEU A 540 -24.01 8.87 27.09
C LEU A 540 -22.82 9.18 28.00
N ASP A 541 -22.46 8.28 28.91
CA ASP A 541 -21.21 8.40 29.67
C ASP A 541 -19.99 8.31 28.75
N GLU A 542 -20.01 7.37 27.80
CA GLU A 542 -18.95 7.26 26.80
C GLU A 542 -18.90 8.51 25.91
N ALA A 543 -20.05 8.98 25.37
CA ALA A 543 -20.09 10.22 24.58
C ALA A 543 -19.65 11.45 25.38
N ARG A 544 -19.94 11.49 26.68
CA ARG A 544 -19.50 12.57 27.58
C ARG A 544 -17.98 12.63 27.69
N TRP A 545 -17.30 11.48 27.70
CA TRP A 545 -15.84 11.42 27.78
C TRP A 545 -15.17 12.23 26.66
N GLU A 546 -15.68 12.11 25.43
CA GLU A 546 -15.20 12.90 24.28
C GLU A 546 -15.71 14.34 24.30
N LEU A 547 -16.98 14.58 24.67
CA LEU A 547 -17.50 15.96 24.82
C LEU A 547 -16.66 16.82 25.77
N GLU A 548 -16.19 16.25 26.88
CA GLU A 548 -15.32 16.96 27.81
C GLU A 548 -13.97 17.33 27.16
N PHE A 549 -13.41 16.48 26.30
CA PHE A 549 -12.24 16.83 25.49
C PHE A 549 -12.57 17.91 24.46
N LEU A 550 -13.68 17.81 23.72
CA LEU A 550 -14.08 18.81 22.72
C LEU A 550 -14.28 20.20 23.34
N ILE A 551 -14.80 20.27 24.57
CA ILE A 551 -14.93 21.53 25.34
C ILE A 551 -13.55 22.06 25.74
N ARG A 552 -12.62 21.19 26.19
CA ARG A 552 -11.23 21.58 26.51
C ARG A 552 -10.47 22.13 25.30
N MET A 553 -10.88 21.76 24.09
CA MET A 553 -10.27 22.25 22.84
C MET A 553 -10.76 23.63 22.40
N GLN A 554 -11.67 24.28 23.13
CA GLN A 554 -12.09 25.65 22.83
C GLN A 554 -10.99 26.67 23.15
N VAL A 555 -10.82 27.64 22.26
CA VAL A 555 -9.93 28.78 22.47
C VAL A 555 -10.44 29.57 23.68
N PRO A 556 -9.59 29.80 24.72
CA PRO A 556 -10.03 30.40 25.97
C PRO A 556 -10.58 31.82 25.81
N ALA A 557 -11.45 32.22 26.75
CA ALA A 557 -11.91 33.60 26.85
C ALA A 557 -10.72 34.57 27.00
N GLY A 558 -10.80 35.72 26.33
CA GLY A 558 -9.73 36.73 26.33
C GLY A 558 -8.56 36.44 25.38
N LYS A 559 -8.56 35.31 24.66
CA LYS A 559 -7.59 35.04 23.58
C LYS A 559 -8.15 35.40 22.20
N PRO A 560 -7.28 35.70 21.21
CA PRO A 560 -7.71 35.84 19.83
C PRO A 560 -8.46 34.58 19.38
N LEU A 561 -9.63 34.74 18.75
CA LEU A 561 -10.54 33.65 18.34
C LEU A 561 -11.27 32.92 19.49
N ALA A 562 -11.42 33.53 20.67
CA ALA A 562 -12.21 32.97 21.78
C ALA A 562 -13.56 32.39 21.31
N GLY A 563 -13.85 31.15 21.72
CA GLY A 563 -15.06 30.41 21.33
C GLY A 563 -14.91 29.57 20.03
N MET A 564 -13.84 29.76 19.26
CA MET A 564 -13.43 28.79 18.24
C MET A 564 -12.83 27.54 18.91
N ALA A 565 -12.56 26.47 18.15
CA ALA A 565 -11.92 25.26 18.66
C ALA A 565 -10.60 24.98 17.93
N HIS A 566 -9.62 24.46 18.67
CA HIS A 566 -8.43 23.84 18.08
C HIS A 566 -8.83 22.63 17.24
N HIS A 567 -8.10 22.37 16.15
CA HIS A 567 -8.47 21.33 15.19
C HIS A 567 -8.17 19.93 15.72
N LYS A 568 -7.05 19.78 16.41
CA LYS A 568 -6.52 18.52 16.95
C LYS A 568 -5.37 18.77 17.92
N MET A 569 -5.06 17.76 18.72
CA MET A 569 -3.86 17.66 19.55
C MET A 569 -3.20 16.31 19.26
N HIS A 570 -1.92 16.31 18.93
CA HIS A 570 -1.15 15.09 18.67
C HIS A 570 0.35 15.35 18.85
N ASP A 571 1.12 14.26 18.79
CA ASP A 571 2.58 14.25 18.74
C ASP A 571 3.11 15.06 17.53
N ALA A 572 4.27 15.71 17.66
CA ALA A 572 4.81 16.53 16.57
C ALA A 572 5.06 15.73 15.28
N ASN A 573 5.44 14.45 15.43
CA ASN A 573 5.68 13.49 14.35
C ASN A 573 4.97 12.17 14.66
N TRP A 574 4.78 11.33 13.64
CA TRP A 574 4.31 9.96 13.84
C TRP A 574 5.30 9.15 14.68
N THR A 575 4.78 8.23 15.47
CA THR A 575 5.55 7.29 16.28
C THR A 575 5.52 5.90 15.65
N GLY A 576 6.61 5.14 15.77
CA GLY A 576 6.66 3.74 15.33
C GLY A 576 5.76 2.81 16.14
N ILE A 577 5.47 1.62 15.58
CA ILE A 577 4.66 0.55 16.17
C ILE A 577 5.59 -0.61 16.59
N PRO A 578 5.37 -1.28 17.74
CA PRO A 578 4.34 -1.01 18.75
C PRO A 578 4.77 0.07 19.76
N MET A 579 3.86 0.99 20.10
CA MET A 579 4.09 1.98 21.16
C MET A 579 2.87 2.10 22.08
N ALA A 580 3.09 2.04 23.39
CA ALA A 580 2.03 2.25 24.37
C ALA A 580 1.74 3.76 24.55
N PRO A 581 0.49 4.17 24.84
CA PRO A 581 0.15 5.58 24.99
C PRO A 581 0.90 6.32 26.12
N ARG A 582 1.36 5.62 27.17
CA ARG A 582 2.13 6.22 28.27
C ARG A 582 3.60 6.49 27.88
N THR A 583 4.11 5.82 26.85
CA THR A 583 5.54 5.87 26.50
C THR A 583 5.88 6.91 25.43
N THR A 584 4.89 7.66 24.92
CA THR A 584 5.10 8.74 23.95
C THR A 584 6.05 9.79 24.52
N ARG A 585 7.14 10.08 23.80
CA ARG A 585 8.22 11.01 24.22
C ARG A 585 8.10 12.41 23.59
N SER A 586 7.25 12.53 22.56
CA SER A 586 7.17 13.71 21.70
C SER A 586 6.46 14.87 22.41
N SER A 587 6.80 16.10 22.02
CA SER A 587 6.06 17.28 22.43
C SER A 587 4.76 17.37 21.65
N ALA A 588 3.65 17.05 22.30
CA ALA A 588 2.33 17.27 21.74
C ALA A 588 2.04 18.76 21.54
N SER A 589 1.28 19.12 20.50
CA SER A 589 0.84 20.51 20.30
C SER A 589 -0.57 20.63 19.75
N CYS A 590 -1.28 21.69 20.13
CA CYS A 590 -2.59 22.02 19.56
C CYS A 590 -2.42 22.78 18.23
N THR A 591 -3.03 22.27 17.16
CA THR A 591 -3.00 22.93 15.84
C THR A 591 -4.28 23.72 15.58
N GLY A 592 -4.17 24.87 14.93
CA GLY A 592 -5.31 25.67 14.46
C GLY A 592 -5.31 25.73 12.95
N ARG A 593 -6.48 25.63 12.31
CA ARG A 593 -6.65 25.91 10.88
C ARG A 593 -7.51 27.17 10.74
N PRO A 594 -7.08 28.22 10.03
CA PRO A 594 -7.93 29.36 9.77
C PRO A 594 -9.17 28.90 8.98
N PRO A 595 -10.36 29.50 9.22
CA PRO A 595 -11.55 29.15 8.47
C PRO A 595 -11.31 29.38 6.97
N PRO A 596 -11.77 28.49 6.08
CA PRO A 596 -11.71 28.76 4.65
C PRO A 596 -12.49 30.05 4.35
N PRO A 597 -12.05 30.85 3.34
CA PRO A 597 -12.79 32.05 2.95
C PRO A 597 -14.24 31.68 2.63
N ARG A 598 -15.19 32.45 3.16
CA ARG A 598 -16.62 32.24 2.91
C ARG A 598 -16.86 32.23 1.39
N SER A 599 -17.23 31.07 0.85
CA SER A 599 -17.83 30.97 -0.46
C SER A 599 -19.14 31.76 -0.45
N THR A 600 -19.22 32.82 -1.26
CA THR A 600 -20.42 33.64 -1.48
C THR A 600 -21.40 33.01 -2.47
N SER A 601 -21.20 31.75 -2.86
CA SER A 601 -22.09 31.07 -3.81
C SER A 601 -23.26 30.43 -3.07
N PRO A 602 -24.52 30.83 -3.35
CA PRO A 602 -25.67 30.17 -2.76
C PRO A 602 -25.73 28.70 -3.23
N PRO A 603 -26.19 27.77 -2.38
CA PRO A 603 -26.31 26.38 -2.77
C PRO A 603 -27.31 26.24 -3.93
N PRO A 604 -27.05 25.35 -4.91
CA PRO A 604 -28.01 25.05 -5.95
C PRO A 604 -29.29 24.46 -5.32
N PRO A 605 -30.48 24.75 -5.87
CA PRO A 605 -31.74 24.27 -5.32
C PRO A 605 -31.78 22.75 -5.31
N ARG A 606 -32.10 22.17 -4.14
CA ARG A 606 -32.34 20.73 -3.98
C ARG A 606 -33.46 20.30 -4.92
N ARG A 607 -33.17 19.41 -5.88
CA ARG A 607 -34.21 18.69 -6.63
C ARG A 607 -34.96 17.78 -5.66
N ALA A 608 -36.27 17.98 -5.56
CA ALA A 608 -37.17 17.07 -4.84
C ALA A 608 -37.13 15.68 -5.48
N PRO A 609 -37.23 14.59 -4.69
CA PRO A 609 -37.33 13.24 -5.24
C PRO A 609 -38.64 13.11 -6.03
N ALA A 610 -38.54 12.51 -7.22
CA ALA A 610 -39.68 12.26 -8.09
C ALA A 610 -40.72 11.40 -7.36
N SER A 611 -41.91 11.94 -7.18
CA SER A 611 -43.08 11.17 -6.73
C SER A 611 -43.34 10.04 -7.71
N SER A 612 -43.33 8.80 -7.23
CA SER A 612 -43.85 7.66 -7.97
C SER A 612 -45.29 7.95 -8.42
N ARG A 613 -45.50 7.96 -9.74
CA ARG A 613 -46.85 8.03 -10.32
C ARG A 613 -47.57 6.72 -9.97
N ARG A 614 -48.45 6.81 -8.99
CA ARG A 614 -49.50 5.84 -8.70
C ARG A 614 -50.41 5.75 -9.94
N THR A 615 -50.38 4.63 -10.64
CA THR A 615 -51.34 4.31 -11.72
C THR A 615 -52.72 4.08 -11.10
N THR A 616 -53.56 5.11 -11.14
CA THR A 616 -54.99 4.99 -10.83
C THR A 616 -55.69 4.19 -11.93
N ARG A 617 -56.12 2.98 -11.57
CA ARG A 617 -57.02 2.14 -12.36
C ARG A 617 -58.39 2.84 -12.42
N ARG A 618 -58.84 3.20 -13.62
CA ARG A 618 -60.20 3.70 -13.88
C ARG A 618 -61.23 2.61 -13.52
N SER A 619 -62.05 2.86 -12.52
CA SER A 619 -63.35 2.21 -12.35
C SER A 619 -64.42 2.99 -13.13
N ARG A 620 -65.15 2.32 -14.02
CA ARG A 620 -66.40 2.81 -14.62
C ARG A 620 -67.49 2.89 -13.54
N PRO A 621 -68.42 3.86 -13.61
CA PRO A 621 -69.55 3.92 -12.69
C PRO A 621 -70.70 3.02 -13.19
N GLY A 622 -71.30 2.29 -12.27
CA GLY A 622 -72.59 1.64 -12.43
C GLY A 622 -73.48 2.03 -11.25
N ARG A 623 -74.40 2.97 -11.53
CA ARG A 623 -75.58 3.43 -10.77
C ARG A 623 -75.43 3.93 -9.34
#